data_AF-A0A968VQ08-F1
#
_entry.id   AF-A0A968VQ08-F1
#
_cell.length_a   1.000
_cell.length_b   1.000
_cell.length_c   1.000
_cell.angle_alpha   90.00
_cell.angle_beta   90.00
_cell.angle_gamma   90.00
#
_symmetry.space_group_name_H-M   'P 1'
#
loop_
_entity.id
_entity.type
_entity.pdbx_description
1 polymer ?
#
loop_
_entity_poly.entity_id
_entity_poly.type
_entity_poly.pdbx_seq_one_letter_code
_entity_poly.pdbx_strand_id
1 'polypeptide(L)'
;QDQWGTRFMTWREGERVGTDEAGNVYYRSRGGKKHPALGHERRWVVFNGEAEASRVPPGWAGWLQHTVDTPPSFEAYVPREWEKPHVPNLTGSMHAYRPKGSAALGGERQKTGGDYDAWRPGEAARPFFSPVPAGYQQRYDKYASASPCESLPRPARRAAGAKGGSRRERVGRMPCR
;
A
#
# COMPACT_ATOMS: atom_id res chain seq x y z
N GLN A 1 -35.21 -6.53 3.58
CA GLN A 1 -35.54 -5.50 2.57
C GLN A 1 -36.42 -6.12 1.52
N ASP A 2 -37.56 -5.49 1.21
CA ASP A 2 -38.58 -6.09 0.37
C ASP A 2 -38.28 -5.84 -1.12
N GLN A 3 -38.01 -6.90 -1.88
CA GLN A 3 -37.55 -6.82 -3.28
C GLN A 3 -38.69 -6.86 -4.32
N TRP A 4 -39.95 -6.73 -3.90
CA TRP A 4 -41.13 -6.99 -4.74
C TRP A 4 -41.23 -6.02 -5.92
N GLY A 5 -41.01 -4.72 -5.67
CA GLY A 5 -40.99 -3.71 -6.73
C GLY A 5 -39.91 -3.97 -7.78
N THR A 6 -38.70 -4.32 -7.32
CA THR A 6 -37.58 -4.68 -8.20
C THR A 6 -37.87 -5.95 -9.01
N ARG A 7 -38.48 -6.97 -8.39
CA ARG A 7 -38.86 -8.21 -9.09
C ARG A 7 -39.92 -7.97 -10.16
N PHE A 8 -40.94 -7.18 -9.87
CA PHE A 8 -41.98 -6.82 -10.84
C PHE A 8 -41.38 -6.04 -12.04
N MET A 9 -40.53 -5.06 -11.77
CA MET A 9 -39.87 -4.29 -12.82
C MET A 9 -38.92 -5.17 -13.64
N THR A 10 -38.19 -6.09 -13.00
CA THR A 10 -37.31 -7.05 -13.68
C THR A 10 -38.09 -7.99 -14.59
N TRP A 11 -39.25 -8.49 -14.15
CA TRP A 11 -40.12 -9.30 -15.01
C TRP A 11 -40.65 -8.52 -16.23
N ARG A 12 -41.03 -7.26 -16.04
CA ARG A 12 -41.61 -6.43 -17.11
C ARG A 12 -40.59 -5.97 -18.14
N GLU A 13 -39.39 -5.56 -17.69
CA GLU A 13 -38.44 -4.78 -18.47
C GLU A 13 -36.99 -5.31 -18.44
N GLY A 14 -36.71 -6.33 -17.64
CA GLY A 14 -35.37 -6.88 -17.47
C GLY A 14 -34.99 -7.88 -18.56
N GLU A 15 -33.77 -7.75 -19.05
CA GLU A 15 -33.06 -8.76 -19.84
C GLU A 15 -31.89 -9.29 -19.00
N ARG A 16 -31.84 -10.60 -18.78
CA ARG A 16 -30.79 -11.24 -17.98
C ARG A 16 -29.49 -11.27 -18.78
N VAL A 17 -28.43 -10.67 -18.22
CA VAL A 17 -27.11 -10.57 -18.87
C VAL A 17 -26.19 -11.71 -18.40
N GLY A 18 -26.19 -12.00 -17.10
CA GLY A 18 -25.34 -13.04 -16.53
C GLY A 18 -25.49 -13.16 -15.01
N THR A 19 -24.65 -14.00 -14.43
CA THR A 19 -24.59 -14.26 -12.99
C THR A 19 -23.14 -14.27 -12.54
N ASP A 20 -22.88 -13.80 -11.33
CA ASP A 20 -21.56 -13.92 -10.70
C ASP A 20 -21.43 -15.20 -9.86
N GLU A 21 -20.23 -15.41 -9.31
CA GLU A 21 -19.88 -16.54 -8.44
C GLU A 21 -20.65 -16.52 -7.11
N ALA A 22 -21.07 -15.33 -6.65
CA ALA A 22 -21.86 -15.16 -5.43
C ALA A 22 -23.36 -15.44 -5.65
N GLY A 23 -23.77 -15.70 -6.89
CA GLY A 23 -25.16 -15.97 -7.28
C GLY A 23 -26.02 -14.72 -7.48
N ASN A 24 -25.43 -13.53 -7.55
CA ASN A 24 -26.15 -12.32 -7.94
C ASN A 24 -26.43 -12.35 -9.44
N VAL A 25 -27.60 -11.85 -9.83
CA VAL A 25 -28.05 -11.84 -11.23
C VAL A 25 -28.09 -10.42 -11.75
N TYR A 26 -27.47 -10.19 -12.90
CA TYR A 26 -27.34 -8.88 -13.53
C TYR A 26 -28.31 -8.73 -14.68
N TYR A 27 -28.98 -7.58 -14.74
CA TYR A 27 -30.01 -7.26 -15.72
C TYR A 27 -29.73 -5.91 -16.40
N ARG A 28 -30.20 -5.79 -17.64
CA ARG A 28 -30.28 -4.53 -18.37
C ARG A 28 -31.70 -4.27 -18.87
N SER A 29 -32.00 -3.03 -19.23
CA SER A 29 -33.24 -2.69 -19.93
C SER A 29 -33.38 -3.48 -21.23
N ARG A 30 -34.52 -4.18 -21.37
CA ARG A 30 -34.81 -5.04 -22.54
C ARG A 30 -34.63 -4.28 -23.85
N GLY A 31 -33.74 -4.79 -24.71
CA GLY A 31 -33.45 -4.20 -26.02
C GLY A 31 -32.64 -2.91 -25.96
N GLY A 32 -31.88 -2.66 -24.89
CA GLY A 32 -30.98 -1.50 -24.80
C GLY A 32 -31.71 -0.16 -24.74
N LYS A 33 -32.98 -0.14 -24.32
CA LYS A 33 -33.77 1.08 -24.22
C LYS A 33 -33.10 2.06 -23.25
N LYS A 34 -32.78 3.25 -23.75
CA LYS A 34 -32.28 4.36 -22.94
C LYS A 34 -33.42 4.89 -22.08
N HIS A 35 -33.17 5.04 -20.79
CA HIS A 35 -34.18 5.60 -19.89
C HIS A 35 -34.31 7.11 -20.17
N PRO A 36 -35.53 7.64 -20.35
CA PRO A 36 -35.75 9.01 -20.81
C PRO A 36 -35.15 10.07 -19.88
N ALA A 37 -35.05 9.80 -18.59
CA ALA A 37 -34.43 10.71 -17.61
C ALA A 37 -32.91 10.56 -17.45
N LEU A 38 -32.34 9.38 -17.73
CA LEU A 38 -30.91 9.08 -17.47
C LEU A 38 -30.05 9.20 -18.74
N GLY A 39 -30.65 9.06 -19.92
CA GLY A 39 -29.94 9.15 -21.21
C GLY A 39 -29.10 7.91 -21.57
N HIS A 40 -28.99 6.94 -20.66
CA HIS A 40 -28.32 5.65 -20.89
C HIS A 40 -29.25 4.48 -20.53
N GLU A 41 -28.85 3.26 -20.91
CA GLU A 41 -29.58 2.05 -20.55
C GLU A 41 -29.56 1.82 -19.05
N ARG A 42 -30.66 1.34 -18.47
CA ARG A 42 -30.67 1.03 -17.04
C ARG A 42 -30.01 -0.35 -16.85
N ARG A 43 -28.98 -0.41 -16.00
CA ARG A 43 -28.33 -1.64 -15.53
C ARG A 43 -28.64 -1.81 -14.03
N TRP A 44 -28.99 -3.02 -13.60
CA TRP A 44 -29.25 -3.31 -12.18
C TRP A 44 -28.89 -4.75 -11.80
N VAL A 45 -28.77 -4.99 -10.50
CA VAL A 45 -28.45 -6.29 -9.93
C VAL A 45 -29.58 -6.75 -9.00
N VAL A 46 -29.86 -8.05 -9.01
CA VAL A 46 -30.72 -8.73 -8.05
C VAL A 46 -29.84 -9.63 -7.20
N PHE A 47 -29.69 -9.28 -5.93
CA PHE A 47 -28.83 -9.99 -4.99
C PHE A 47 -29.45 -11.31 -4.52
N ASN A 48 -28.60 -12.32 -4.34
CA ASN A 48 -28.96 -13.55 -3.64
C ASN A 48 -28.87 -13.33 -2.12
N GLY A 49 -29.95 -12.80 -1.53
CA GLY A 49 -30.07 -12.52 -0.10
C GLY A 49 -30.04 -11.02 0.24
N GLU A 50 -29.21 -10.65 1.21
CA GLU A 50 -29.09 -9.25 1.65
C GLU A 50 -28.54 -8.35 0.54
N ALA A 51 -29.22 -7.23 0.30
CA ALA A 51 -28.86 -6.28 -0.74
C ALA A 51 -27.76 -5.36 -0.23
N GLU A 52 -26.53 -5.67 -0.60
CA GLU A 52 -25.32 -4.96 -0.16
C GLU A 52 -24.44 -4.69 -1.39
N ALA A 53 -24.05 -3.44 -1.59
CA ALA A 53 -23.45 -2.99 -2.84
C ALA A 53 -22.03 -3.54 -3.07
N SER A 54 -21.26 -3.79 -2.00
CA SER A 54 -19.90 -4.32 -2.11
C SER A 54 -19.83 -5.83 -2.33
N ARG A 55 -20.96 -6.54 -2.35
CA ARG A 55 -21.05 -7.94 -2.81
C ARG A 55 -20.87 -8.09 -4.32
N VAL A 56 -20.91 -7.00 -5.09
CA VAL A 56 -20.68 -7.00 -6.53
C VAL A 56 -19.17 -7.09 -6.81
N PRO A 57 -18.67 -8.11 -7.52
CA PRO A 57 -17.26 -8.23 -7.87
C PRO A 57 -16.82 -7.13 -8.85
N PRO A 58 -15.51 -6.85 -8.95
CA PRO A 58 -14.99 -5.67 -9.66
C PRO A 58 -15.36 -5.62 -11.15
N GLY A 59 -15.33 -6.75 -11.86
CA GLY A 59 -15.72 -6.80 -13.27
C GLY A 59 -17.19 -6.41 -13.50
N TRP A 60 -18.09 -6.92 -12.66
CA TRP A 60 -19.51 -6.56 -12.72
C TRP A 60 -19.77 -5.13 -12.23
N ALA A 61 -18.99 -4.62 -11.27
CA ALA A 61 -19.10 -3.26 -10.78
C ALA A 61 -18.77 -2.23 -11.88
N GLY A 62 -17.70 -2.46 -12.65
CA GLY A 62 -17.35 -1.60 -13.79
C GLY A 62 -18.44 -1.58 -14.88
N TRP A 63 -19.03 -2.74 -15.18
CA TRP A 63 -20.16 -2.82 -16.10
C TRP A 63 -21.41 -2.12 -15.55
N LEU A 64 -21.75 -2.31 -14.28
CA LEU A 64 -22.93 -1.68 -13.67
C LEU A 64 -22.83 -0.14 -13.65
N GLN A 65 -21.63 0.39 -13.47
CA GLN A 65 -21.34 1.83 -13.42
C GLN A 65 -21.06 2.44 -14.79
N HIS A 66 -21.30 1.73 -15.89
CA HIS A 66 -21.03 2.20 -17.25
C HIS A 66 -19.57 2.60 -17.50
N THR A 67 -18.63 2.03 -16.73
CA THR A 67 -17.19 2.20 -17.00
C THR A 67 -16.74 1.34 -18.17
N VAL A 68 -17.38 0.16 -18.32
CA VAL A 68 -17.14 -0.79 -19.41
C VAL A 68 -18.48 -1.17 -20.03
N ASP A 69 -18.50 -1.30 -21.36
CA ASP A 69 -19.72 -1.69 -22.11
C ASP A 69 -19.91 -3.21 -22.14
N THR A 70 -18.82 -3.95 -22.19
CA THR A 70 -18.80 -5.41 -22.20
C THR A 70 -19.02 -5.96 -20.78
N PRO A 71 -20.02 -6.84 -20.58
CA PRO A 71 -20.16 -7.55 -19.32
C PRO A 71 -19.07 -8.61 -19.19
N PRO A 72 -18.61 -8.92 -17.97
CA PRO A 72 -17.58 -9.95 -17.76
C PRO A 72 -18.03 -11.35 -18.18
N SER A 73 -19.33 -11.60 -18.37
CA SER A 73 -19.82 -12.88 -18.94
C SER A 73 -19.49 -13.06 -20.43
N PHE A 74 -19.16 -12.00 -21.15
CA PHE A 74 -18.76 -12.03 -22.56
C PHE A 74 -17.24 -11.88 -22.74
N GLU A 75 -16.51 -11.62 -21.67
CA GLU A 75 -15.06 -11.49 -21.69
C GLU A 75 -14.39 -12.80 -21.29
N ALA A 76 -13.31 -13.17 -21.98
CA ALA A 76 -12.46 -14.30 -21.62
C ALA A 76 -11.44 -13.87 -20.56
N TYR A 77 -11.94 -13.49 -19.38
CA TYR A 77 -11.08 -13.07 -18.26
C TYR A 77 -10.40 -14.27 -17.61
N VAL A 78 -9.08 -14.16 -17.38
CA VAL A 78 -8.28 -15.16 -16.65
C VAL A 78 -7.66 -14.46 -15.44
N PRO A 79 -8.00 -14.89 -14.20
CA PRO A 79 -7.45 -14.30 -13.00
C PRO A 79 -5.93 -14.52 -12.93
N ARG A 80 -5.22 -13.55 -12.38
CA ARG A 80 -3.76 -13.64 -12.21
C ARG A 80 -3.41 -14.36 -10.91
N GLU A 81 -2.23 -14.96 -10.84
CA GLU A 81 -1.78 -15.71 -9.64
C GLU A 81 -1.74 -14.85 -8.35
N TRP A 82 -1.51 -13.55 -8.49
CA TRP A 82 -1.47 -12.60 -7.38
C TRP A 82 -2.83 -12.04 -6.99
N GLU A 83 -3.88 -12.35 -7.76
CA GLU A 83 -5.21 -11.81 -7.58
C GLU A 83 -5.96 -12.58 -6.50
N LYS A 84 -6.62 -11.83 -5.61
CA LYS A 84 -7.41 -12.42 -4.53
C LYS A 84 -8.87 -12.58 -4.96
N PRO A 85 -9.56 -13.62 -4.47
CA PRO A 85 -10.99 -13.74 -4.68
C PRO A 85 -11.70 -12.53 -4.07
N HIS A 86 -12.84 -12.18 -4.67
CA HIS A 86 -13.64 -11.06 -4.22
C HIS A 86 -14.20 -11.32 -2.80
N VAL A 87 -14.00 -10.35 -1.91
CA VAL A 87 -14.53 -10.37 -0.54
C VAL A 87 -15.37 -9.10 -0.34
N PRO A 88 -16.65 -9.22 0.07
CA PRO A 88 -17.48 -8.05 0.33
C PRO A 88 -16.97 -7.27 1.54
N ASN A 89 -17.49 -6.06 1.72
CA ASN A 89 -17.13 -5.22 2.85
C ASN A 89 -17.59 -5.84 4.19
N LEU A 90 -16.63 -6.13 5.06
CA LEU A 90 -16.86 -6.77 6.36
C LEU A 90 -16.92 -5.76 7.52
N THR A 91 -16.98 -4.44 7.24
CA THR A 91 -17.11 -3.43 8.29
C THR A 91 -18.32 -3.68 9.20
N GLY A 92 -18.17 -3.45 10.50
CA GLY A 92 -19.23 -3.70 11.47
C GLY A 92 -19.45 -5.18 11.81
N SER A 93 -18.80 -6.11 11.12
CA SER A 93 -18.81 -7.54 11.45
C SER A 93 -17.65 -7.91 12.38
N MET A 94 -17.69 -9.13 12.92
CA MET A 94 -16.56 -9.70 13.68
C MET A 94 -15.29 -9.80 12.83
N HIS A 95 -15.43 -10.00 11.51
CA HIS A 95 -14.34 -10.16 10.55
C HIS A 95 -13.80 -8.84 9.98
N ALA A 96 -14.23 -7.69 10.52
CA ALA A 96 -13.70 -6.39 10.10
C ALA A 96 -12.17 -6.33 10.28
N TYR A 97 -11.47 -5.82 9.27
CA TYR A 97 -10.04 -5.56 9.34
C TYR A 97 -9.75 -4.58 10.49
N ARG A 98 -8.78 -4.92 11.35
CA ARG A 98 -8.27 -3.98 12.36
C ARG A 98 -6.74 -3.97 12.28
N PRO A 99 -6.12 -2.78 12.30
CA PRO A 99 -4.67 -2.67 12.23
C PRO A 99 -4.02 -3.22 13.50
N LYS A 100 -2.76 -3.64 13.37
CA LYS A 100 -1.94 -4.08 14.51
C LYS A 100 -1.81 -2.96 15.55
N GLY A 101 -2.00 -3.30 16.82
CA GLY A 101 -2.01 -2.33 17.92
C GLY A 101 -3.32 -1.54 18.06
N SER A 102 -4.37 -1.88 17.31
CA SER A 102 -5.71 -1.35 17.59
C SER A 102 -6.24 -1.87 18.93
N ALA A 103 -6.91 -1.01 19.69
CA ALA A 103 -7.45 -1.36 21.01
C ALA A 103 -8.39 -2.58 20.97
N ALA A 104 -9.12 -2.75 19.86
CA ALA A 104 -10.07 -3.85 19.69
C ALA A 104 -9.42 -5.22 19.40
N LEU A 105 -8.16 -5.25 18.91
CA LEU A 105 -7.42 -6.48 18.62
C LEU A 105 -6.36 -6.77 19.70
N GLY A 106 -6.02 -5.76 20.50
CA GLY A 106 -4.90 -5.82 21.44
C GLY A 106 -3.56 -5.94 20.72
N GLY A 107 -2.47 -5.95 21.50
CA GLY A 107 -1.12 -6.15 21.00
C GLY A 107 -0.33 -4.88 20.70
N GLU A 108 0.94 -5.07 20.31
CA GLU A 108 1.87 -3.97 20.06
C GLU A 108 1.61 -3.29 18.71
N ARG A 109 1.81 -1.97 18.67
CA ARG A 109 1.81 -1.21 17.41
C ARG A 109 2.90 -1.74 16.48
N GLN A 110 2.71 -1.60 15.16
CA GLN A 110 3.78 -1.88 14.20
C GLN A 110 5.00 -1.01 14.48
N LYS A 111 6.15 -1.64 14.68
CA LYS A 111 7.40 -0.93 14.89
C LYS A 111 7.74 -0.06 13.68
N THR A 112 8.12 1.18 13.92
CA THR A 112 8.52 2.16 12.90
C THR A 112 9.99 2.52 13.11
N GLY A 113 10.71 2.94 12.06
CA GLY A 113 12.14 3.30 12.18
C GLY A 113 12.45 4.46 13.14
N GLY A 114 11.44 5.22 13.56
CA GLY A 114 11.55 6.26 14.59
C GLY A 114 11.19 5.81 16.01
N ASP A 115 11.01 4.51 16.24
CA ASP A 115 10.76 4.01 17.58
C ASP A 115 11.97 4.26 18.48
N TYR A 116 11.71 4.90 19.61
CA TYR A 116 12.73 5.22 20.59
C TYR A 116 13.02 3.98 21.46
N ASP A 117 14.28 3.62 21.56
CA ASP A 117 14.75 2.67 22.56
C ASP A 117 14.99 3.41 23.88
N ALA A 118 14.11 3.15 24.86
CA ALA A 118 14.22 3.77 26.18
C ALA A 118 15.49 3.34 26.89
N TRP A 119 16.25 4.31 27.42
CA TRP A 119 17.41 4.05 28.23
C TRP A 119 17.03 3.30 29.52
N ARG A 120 17.69 2.16 29.78
CA ARG A 120 17.48 1.32 30.96
C ARG A 120 18.76 1.28 31.81
N PRO A 121 18.75 1.81 33.05
CA PRO A 121 19.92 1.76 33.91
C PRO A 121 20.26 0.30 34.26
N GLY A 122 21.51 -0.11 34.00
CA GLY A 122 22.01 -1.46 34.31
C GLY A 122 22.05 -2.44 33.12
N GLU A 123 21.52 -2.08 31.95
CA GLU A 123 21.70 -2.85 30.72
C GLU A 123 23.05 -2.50 30.08
N ALA A 124 23.93 -3.48 29.89
CA ALA A 124 25.22 -3.25 29.25
C ALA A 124 25.02 -2.68 27.83
N ALA A 125 25.72 -1.59 27.50
CA ALA A 125 25.59 -0.93 26.21
C ALA A 125 25.78 -1.93 25.06
N ARG A 126 24.76 -2.10 24.22
CA ARG A 126 24.88 -2.89 22.99
C ARG A 126 25.99 -2.27 22.13
N PRO A 127 26.90 -3.07 21.54
CA PRO A 127 27.96 -2.53 20.71
C PRO A 127 27.32 -1.74 19.55
N PHE A 128 27.71 -0.47 19.42
CA PHE A 128 27.22 0.45 18.38
C PHE A 128 27.56 0.00 16.96
N PHE A 129 28.55 -0.89 16.81
CA PHE A 129 28.92 -1.47 15.54
C PHE A 129 28.36 -2.87 15.41
N SER A 130 27.52 -3.09 14.40
CA SER A 130 27.23 -4.44 13.92
C SER A 130 28.54 -5.08 13.48
N PRO A 131 28.84 -6.34 13.86
CA PRO A 131 30.03 -7.02 13.36
C PRO A 131 29.96 -7.06 11.83
N VAL A 132 31.04 -6.63 11.18
CA VAL A 132 31.21 -6.73 9.73
C VAL A 132 31.03 -8.20 9.35
N PRO A 133 30.14 -8.55 8.41
CA PRO A 133 29.96 -9.94 7.99
C PRO A 133 31.29 -10.48 7.45
N ALA A 134 31.64 -11.72 7.81
CA ALA A 134 32.96 -12.32 7.60
C ALA A 134 33.47 -12.30 6.14
N GLY A 135 32.60 -12.09 5.15
CA GLY A 135 32.97 -11.92 3.73
C GLY A 135 33.50 -10.53 3.35
N TYR A 136 33.41 -9.52 4.21
CA TYR A 136 33.81 -8.14 3.91
C TYR A 136 35.22 -7.75 4.40
N GLN A 137 35.89 -8.62 5.17
CA GLN A 137 37.23 -8.36 5.70
C GLN A 137 38.30 -8.21 4.59
N GLN A 138 38.22 -9.05 3.55
CA GLN A 138 39.25 -9.14 2.50
C GLN A 138 39.40 -7.85 1.67
N ARG A 139 38.36 -7.00 1.62
CA ARG A 139 38.46 -5.72 0.90
C ARG A 139 39.27 -4.69 1.69
N TYR A 140 39.20 -4.68 3.02
CA TYR A 140 39.90 -3.67 3.83
C TYR A 140 41.40 -3.90 3.88
N ASP A 141 41.85 -5.16 3.95
CA ASP A 141 43.29 -5.50 3.97
C ASP A 141 44.00 -5.08 2.68
N LYS A 142 43.30 -5.14 1.54
CA LYS A 142 43.82 -4.69 0.22
C LYS A 142 44.08 -3.18 0.16
N TYR A 143 43.34 -2.37 0.92
CA TYR A 143 43.53 -0.91 0.96
C TYR A 143 44.49 -0.46 2.07
N ALA A 144 44.72 -1.29 3.10
CA ALA A 144 45.64 -0.98 4.20
C ALA A 144 47.13 -1.13 3.81
N SER A 145 47.46 -1.99 2.84
CA SER A 145 48.84 -2.24 2.41
C SER A 145 49.34 -1.30 1.29
N ALA A 146 48.54 -0.34 0.83
CA ALA A 146 48.84 0.49 -0.35
C ALA A 146 49.13 1.97 -0.04
N SER A 147 49.57 2.30 1.18
CA SER A 147 50.03 3.66 1.51
C SER A 147 51.54 3.73 1.65
N PRO A 148 52.29 4.17 0.61
CA PRO A 148 53.63 4.69 0.80
C PRO A 148 53.50 6.20 1.00
N CYS A 149 53.10 6.63 2.20
CA CYS A 149 53.27 8.03 2.58
C CYS A 149 54.25 8.09 3.75
N GLU A 150 55.49 8.26 3.33
CA GLU A 150 56.67 8.57 4.10
C GLU A 150 56.40 9.72 5.08
N SER A 151 57.02 9.59 6.25
CA SER A 151 56.92 10.46 7.42
C SER A 151 57.09 11.95 7.10
N LEU A 152 56.03 12.74 7.28
CA LEU A 152 56.17 14.18 7.48
C LEU A 152 56.42 14.49 8.97
N PRO A 153 57.37 15.37 9.31
CA PRO A 153 57.65 15.72 10.70
C PRO A 153 56.45 16.43 11.32
N ARG A 154 56.07 15.99 12.54
CA ARG A 154 55.00 16.60 13.33
C ARG A 154 55.32 18.07 13.61
N PRO A 155 54.41 19.03 13.35
CA PRO A 155 54.62 20.40 13.78
C PRO A 155 54.54 20.48 15.32
N ALA A 156 55.52 21.17 15.91
CA ALA A 156 55.57 21.42 17.35
C ALA A 156 54.32 22.17 17.82
N ARG A 157 53.71 21.70 18.92
CA ARG A 157 52.59 22.36 19.57
C ARG A 157 53.02 23.76 20.04
N ARG A 158 52.43 24.83 19.49
CA ARG A 158 52.46 26.15 20.14
C ARG A 158 51.44 26.16 21.28
N ALA A 159 51.92 26.56 22.45
CA ALA A 159 51.11 26.75 23.64
C ALA A 159 50.03 27.83 23.42
N ALA A 160 48.87 27.61 24.05
CA ALA A 160 47.71 28.49 24.02
C ALA A 160 48.03 29.85 24.66
N GLY A 161 47.67 30.92 23.95
CA GLY A 161 47.75 32.31 24.40
C GLY A 161 46.50 33.06 23.91
N ALA A 162 45.94 33.88 24.80
CA ALA A 162 44.58 34.37 24.79
C ALA A 162 44.26 35.51 23.79
N LYS A 163 42.94 35.77 23.68
CA LYS A 163 42.22 36.99 23.26
C LYS A 163 41.91 37.18 21.76
N GLY A 164 40.60 37.18 21.50
CA GLY A 164 39.89 38.30 20.85
C GLY A 164 39.95 38.38 19.33
N GLY A 165 38.78 38.53 18.70
CA GLY A 165 38.67 39.17 17.39
C GLY A 165 37.98 38.34 16.32
N SER A 166 36.78 38.78 15.96
CA SER A 166 36.02 38.42 14.76
C SER A 166 36.88 38.47 13.49
N ARG A 167 36.85 37.39 12.68
CA ARG A 167 37.05 37.50 11.24
C ARG A 167 36.39 36.33 10.50
N ARG A 168 35.41 36.66 9.66
CA ARG A 168 34.86 35.77 8.62
C ARG A 168 35.97 35.47 7.61
N GLU A 169 36.23 34.20 7.34
CA GLU A 169 36.97 33.78 6.16
C GLU A 169 36.11 32.89 5.25
N ARG A 170 36.22 33.20 3.96
CA ARG A 170 35.42 32.68 2.85
C ARG A 170 35.77 31.22 2.57
N VAL A 171 34.74 30.40 2.42
CA VAL A 171 34.84 29.04 1.88
C VAL A 171 35.16 29.15 0.38
N GLY A 172 36.40 28.88 -0.01
CA GLY A 172 36.78 28.66 -1.40
C GLY A 172 36.35 27.28 -1.86
N ARG A 173 35.46 27.21 -2.87
CA ARG A 173 35.17 25.97 -3.60
C ARG A 173 36.41 25.55 -4.40
N MET A 174 36.83 24.30 -4.27
CA MET A 174 37.69 23.64 -5.26
C MET A 174 36.82 22.81 -6.21
N PRO A 175 37.10 22.83 -7.53
CA PRO A 175 36.44 21.93 -8.48
C PRO A 175 37.12 20.56 -8.48
N CYS A 176 36.31 19.50 -8.49
CA CYS A 176 36.78 18.14 -8.76
C CYS A 176 37.17 18.02 -10.25
N ARG A 177 38.30 17.38 -10.52
CA ARG A 177 38.57 16.70 -11.79
C ARG A 177 38.22 15.23 -11.64
#